data_AF-A0A8T3XU45-F1
#
_entry.id   AF-A0A8T3XU45-F1
#
_cell.length_a   1.000
_cell.length_b   1.000
_cell.length_c   1.000
_cell.angle_alpha   90.00
_cell.angle_beta   90.00
_cell.angle_gamma   90.00
#
_symmetry.space_group_name_H-M   'P 1'
#
loop_
_entity.id
_entity.type
_entity.pdbx_description
1 polymer ?
#
loop_
_entity_poly.entity_id
_entity_poly.type
_entity_poly.pdbx_seq_one_letter_code
_entity_poly.pdbx_strand_id
1 'polypeptide(L)'
;DPTMHGVDWKKTRDQYARMLEDAANREDVKIINKPGVKPVEMARPDEIDSSKYMEFMESTLDQITSSMDLDFDSIVGKPKQMGLDQFFWN
;
A
#
# COMPACT_ATOMS: atom_id res chain seq x y z
N ASP A 1 25.81 2.41 13.63
CA ASP A 1 26.80 2.50 14.72
C ASP A 1 26.05 2.59 16.05
N PRO A 2 26.26 1.67 17.02
CA PRO A 2 25.59 1.68 18.32
C PRO A 2 25.96 2.90 19.20
N THR A 3 26.88 3.75 18.76
CA THR A 3 27.49 4.81 19.56
C THR A 3 26.86 6.20 19.36
N MET A 4 25.59 6.29 18.97
CA MET A 4 24.83 7.54 19.10
C MET A 4 24.70 7.88 20.60
N HIS A 5 25.71 8.56 21.16
CA HIS A 5 25.78 8.93 22.56
C HIS A 5 24.54 9.76 22.92
N GLY A 6 23.76 9.27 23.89
CA GLY A 6 22.53 9.90 24.36
C GLY A 6 21.23 9.17 23.99
N VAL A 7 21.29 8.13 23.13
CA VAL A 7 20.12 7.30 22.82
C VAL A 7 19.91 6.23 23.89
N ASP A 8 18.76 6.26 24.57
CA ASP A 8 18.30 5.15 25.40
C ASP A 8 17.79 4.02 24.49
N TRP A 9 18.70 3.10 24.17
CA TRP A 9 18.41 1.96 23.31
C TRP A 9 17.38 0.99 23.91
N LYS A 10 17.28 0.92 25.24
CA LYS A 10 16.26 0.09 25.90
C LYS A 10 14.88 0.68 25.64
N LYS A 11 14.70 1.98 25.92
CA LYS A 11 13.46 2.70 25.65
C LYS A 11 13.06 2.64 24.18
N THR A 12 14.03 2.82 23.28
CA THR A 12 13.81 2.77 21.83
C THR A 12 13.30 1.39 21.41
N ARG A 13 13.95 0.32 21.86
CA ARG A 13 13.53 -1.06 21.57
C ARG A 13 12.16 -1.36 22.17
N ASP A 14 11.88 -0.92 23.38
CA ASP A 14 10.58 -1.12 24.04
C ASP A 14 9.46 -0.33 23.32
N GLN A 15 9.79 0.78 22.66
CA GLN A 15 8.86 1.51 21.79
C GLN A 15 8.60 0.74 20.50
N TYR A 16 9.64 0.26 19.81
CA TYR A 16 9.48 -0.55 18.60
C TYR A 16 8.74 -1.87 18.85
N ALA A 17 9.03 -2.54 19.97
CA ALA A 17 8.34 -3.76 20.37
C ALA A 17 6.84 -3.53 20.56
N ARG A 18 6.45 -2.42 21.20
CA ARG A 18 5.04 -2.01 21.32
C ARG A 18 4.41 -1.71 19.97
N MET A 19 5.12 -1.05 19.06
CA MET A 19 4.61 -0.80 17.71
C MET A 19 4.41 -2.09 16.91
N LEU A 20 5.29 -3.08 17.08
CA LEU A 20 5.17 -4.39 16.45
C LEU A 20 4.05 -5.22 17.08
N GLU A 21 3.89 -5.17 18.41
CA GLU A 21 2.81 -5.84 19.12
C GLU A 21 1.43 -5.25 18.79
N ASP A 22 1.33 -3.93 18.61
CA ASP A 22 0.14 -3.21 18.15
C ASP A 22 -0.22 -3.62 16.72
N ALA A 23 0.75 -3.52 15.80
CA ALA A 23 0.58 -3.90 14.40
C ALA A 23 0.29 -5.40 14.20
N ALA A 24 0.76 -6.27 15.10
CA ALA A 24 0.52 -7.70 15.04
C ALA A 24 -0.83 -8.13 15.63
N ASN A 25 -1.42 -7.32 16.53
CA ASN A 25 -2.61 -7.74 17.28
C ASN A 25 -3.93 -7.10 16.84
N ARG A 26 -3.95 -6.05 16.00
CA ARG A 26 -5.19 -5.28 15.83
C ARG A 26 -5.50 -4.93 14.39
N GLU A 27 -6.78 -5.06 14.07
CA GLU A 27 -7.44 -4.39 12.95
C GLU A 27 -7.29 -2.87 13.15
N ASP A 28 -6.12 -2.34 12.88
CA ASP A 28 -5.86 -0.91 12.98
C ASP A 28 -6.45 -0.19 11.78
N VAL A 29 -7.11 0.94 12.05
CA VAL A 29 -7.67 1.79 11.01
C VAL A 29 -6.94 3.11 10.90
N LYS A 30 -6.74 3.57 9.67
CA LYS A 30 -6.22 4.91 9.37
C LYS A 30 -7.27 5.94 9.77
N ILE A 31 -6.84 6.94 10.52
CA ILE A 31 -7.71 8.04 10.94
C ILE A 31 -7.17 9.39 10.47
N ILE A 32 -8.07 10.33 10.24
CA ILE A 32 -7.76 11.67 9.72
C ILE A 32 -6.90 12.47 10.72
N ASN A 33 -7.14 12.25 12.02
CA ASN A 33 -6.50 12.98 13.11
C ASN A 33 -5.25 12.28 13.66
N LYS A 34 -4.35 13.03 14.31
CA LYS A 34 -3.24 12.42 15.06
C LYS A 34 -3.79 11.49 16.15
N PRO A 35 -3.20 10.31 16.37
CA PRO A 35 -1.90 9.86 15.88
C PRO A 35 -1.86 9.28 14.45
N GLY A 36 -2.96 9.29 13.70
CA GLY A 36 -3.05 8.83 12.30
C GLY A 36 -3.44 7.37 12.15
N VAL A 37 -3.42 6.62 13.25
CA VAL A 37 -3.85 5.22 13.34
C VAL A 37 -4.52 5.02 14.70
N LYS A 38 -5.59 4.22 14.75
CA LYS A 38 -6.17 3.73 16.00
C LYS A 38 -6.58 2.26 15.82
N PRO A 39 -6.62 1.49 16.92
CA PRO A 39 -7.40 0.26 16.96
C PRO A 39 -8.83 0.45 16.46
N VAL A 40 -9.38 -0.48 15.68
CA VAL A 40 -10.77 -0.42 15.20
C VAL A 40 -11.77 -0.22 16.34
N GLU A 41 -11.53 -0.83 17.51
CA GLU A 41 -12.42 -0.76 18.67
C GLU A 41 -12.39 0.62 19.36
N MET A 42 -11.39 1.45 19.06
CA MET A 42 -11.21 2.80 19.59
C MET A 42 -11.50 3.90 18.56
N ALA A 43 -11.69 3.54 17.30
CA ALA A 43 -11.95 4.46 16.21
C ALA A 43 -13.45 4.74 16.07
N ARG A 44 -13.83 6.00 15.91
CA ARG A 44 -15.20 6.34 15.49
C ARG A 44 -15.30 6.31 13.96
N PRO A 45 -16.44 5.94 13.37
CA PRO A 45 -16.59 5.87 11.92
C PRO A 45 -16.27 7.18 11.19
N ASP A 46 -16.58 8.33 11.81
CA ASP A 46 -16.30 9.67 11.29
C ASP A 46 -14.82 10.07 11.36
N GLU A 47 -13.99 9.32 12.10
CA GLU A 47 -12.55 9.54 12.16
C GLU A 47 -11.79 8.76 11.08
N ILE A 48 -12.42 7.77 10.43
CA ILE A 48 -11.77 6.89 9.46
C ILE A 48 -11.39 7.66 8.19
N ASP A 49 -10.12 7.58 7.82
CA ASP A 49 -9.60 8.19 6.60
C ASP A 49 -9.89 7.29 5.39
N SER A 50 -11.14 7.33 4.92
CA SER A 50 -11.60 6.55 3.76
C SER A 50 -10.80 6.88 2.49
N SER A 51 -10.35 8.12 2.31
CA SER A 51 -9.54 8.53 1.17
C SER A 51 -8.22 7.76 1.08
N LYS A 52 -7.56 7.50 2.22
CA LYS A 52 -6.34 6.68 2.26
C LYS A 52 -6.54 5.25 1.78
N TYR A 53 -7.70 4.66 2.08
CA TYR A 53 -8.04 3.33 1.59
C TYR A 53 -8.34 3.33 0.09
N MET A 54 -9.01 4.36 -0.42
CA MET A 54 -9.26 4.51 -1.86
C MET A 54 -7.95 4.67 -2.63
N GLU A 55 -7.05 5.56 -2.18
CA GLU A 55 -5.70 5.74 -2.77
C GLU A 55 -4.92 4.42 -2.79
N PHE A 56 -4.97 3.65 -1.70
CA PHE A 56 -4.29 2.37 -1.61
C PHE A 56 -4.87 1.32 -2.57
N MET A 57 -6.21 1.25 -2.68
CA MET A 57 -6.88 0.35 -3.61
C MET A 57 -6.56 0.72 -5.07
N GLU A 58 -6.62 2.00 -5.42
CA GLU A 58 -6.23 2.50 -6.74
C GLU A 58 -4.78 2.14 -7.06
N SER A 59 -3.84 2.44 -6.16
CA SER A 59 -2.43 2.10 -6.34
C SER A 59 -2.18 0.59 -6.50
N THR A 60 -2.94 -0.24 -5.77
CA THR A 60 -2.83 -1.70 -5.86
C THR A 60 -3.38 -2.21 -7.18
N LEU A 61 -4.51 -1.66 -7.64
CA LEU A 61 -5.09 -1.99 -8.94
C LEU A 61 -4.18 -1.55 -10.09
N ASP A 62 -3.58 -0.37 -10.02
CA ASP A 62 -2.61 0.11 -11.00
C ASP A 62 -1.38 -0.80 -11.06
N GLN A 63 -0.86 -1.23 -9.92
CA GLN A 63 0.26 -2.19 -9.88
C GLN A 63 -0.12 -3.53 -10.50
N ILE A 64 -1.28 -4.10 -10.16
CA ILE A 64 -1.75 -5.37 -10.73
C ILE A 64 -1.95 -5.24 -12.25
N THR A 65 -2.65 -4.20 -12.69
CA THR A 65 -2.95 -3.98 -14.12
C THR A 65 -1.69 -3.66 -14.94
N SER A 66 -0.72 -2.95 -14.35
CA SER A 66 0.59 -2.73 -14.96
C SER A 66 1.41 -4.02 -15.09
N SER A 67 1.32 -4.92 -14.10
CA SER A 67 2.09 -6.17 -14.05
C SER A 67 1.59 -7.25 -15.00
N MET A 68 0.38 -7.08 -15.53
CA MET A 68 -0.24 -8.05 -16.40
C MET A 68 0.25 -7.95 -17.85
N ASP A 69 0.81 -6.82 -18.31
CA ASP A 69 1.21 -6.56 -19.71
C ASP A 69 0.14 -7.03 -20.73
N LEU A 70 -1.12 -7.06 -20.26
CA LEU A 70 -2.25 -7.51 -21.00
C LEU A 70 -2.72 -6.32 -21.81
N ASP A 71 -2.43 -6.36 -23.10
CA ASP A 71 -3.07 -5.49 -24.07
C ASP A 71 -4.57 -5.64 -23.87
N PHE A 72 -5.20 -4.66 -23.21
CA PHE A 72 -6.61 -4.73 -22.82
C PHE A 72 -7.46 -5.04 -24.05
N ASP A 73 -7.06 -4.56 -25.23
CA ASP A 73 -7.67 -4.87 -26.52
C ASP A 73 -7.70 -6.37 -26.84
N SER A 74 -6.68 -7.15 -26.46
CA SER A 74 -6.66 -8.61 -26.58
C SER A 74 -7.61 -9.32 -25.61
N ILE A 75 -7.82 -8.77 -24.40
CA ILE A 75 -8.77 -9.31 -23.41
C ILE A 75 -10.22 -9.06 -23.84
N VAL A 76 -10.53 -7.87 -24.35
CA VAL A 76 -11.89 -7.54 -24.85
C VAL A 76 -12.17 -8.07 -26.27
N GLY A 77 -11.26 -8.88 -26.83
CA GLY A 77 -11.46 -9.58 -28.10
C GLY A 77 -11.32 -8.69 -29.34
N LYS A 78 -10.69 -7.51 -29.23
CA LYS A 78 -10.33 -6.74 -30.41
C LYS A 78 -9.17 -7.43 -31.13
N PRO A 79 -9.19 -7.48 -32.48
CA PRO A 79 -8.09 -8.06 -33.22
C PRO A 79 -6.82 -7.27 -32.94
N LYS A 80 -5.77 -7.99 -32.53
CA LYS A 80 -4.42 -7.45 -32.31
C LYS A 80 -4.05 -6.60 -33.53
N GLN A 81 -3.88 -5.30 -33.34
CA GLN A 81 -3.50 -4.41 -34.42
C GLN A 81 -2.12 -4.87 -34.92
N MET A 82 -2.06 -5.39 -36.14
CA MET A 82 -0.80 -5.87 -36.72
C MET A 82 0.13 -4.66 -36.85
N GLY A 83 1.20 -4.67 -36.07
CA GLY A 83 2.19 -3.60 -36.07
C GLY A 83 3.07 -3.66 -37.31
N LEU A 84 3.88 -2.61 -37.48
CA LEU A 84 4.86 -2.49 -38.55
C LEU A 84 5.89 -3.65 -38.57
N ASP A 85 5.97 -4.47 -37.52
CA ASP A 85 6.82 -5.66 -37.43
C ASP A 85 6.55 -6.71 -38.53
N GLN A 86 5.35 -6.74 -39.09
CA GLN A 86 5.01 -7.62 -40.21
C GLN A 86 5.54 -7.12 -41.57
N PHE A 87 5.95 -5.85 -41.67
CA PHE A 87 6.51 -5.26 -42.90
C PHE A 87 8.03 -5.43 -43.04
N PHE A 88 8.73 -5.90 -42.00
CA PHE A 88 10.19 -6.01 -42.01
C PHE A 88 10.72 -7.39 -42.47
N TRP A 89 9.84 -8.35 -42.76
CA TRP A 89 10.23 -9.72 -43.15
C TRP A 89 9.49 -10.24 -44.39
N ASN A 90 9.47 -9.45 -45.47
CA ASN A 90 9.21 -9.95 -46.82
C ASN A 90 10.28 -9.50 -47.81
#